data_AF-A0A8X6IT80-F1
#
_entry.id   AF-A0A8X6IT80-F1
#
_cell.length_a   1.000
_cell.length_b   1.000
_cell.length_c   1.000
_cell.angle_alpha   90.00
_cell.angle_beta   90.00
_cell.angle_gamma   90.00
#
_symmetry.space_group_name_H-M   'P 1'
#
loop_
_entity.id
_entity.type
_entity.pdbx_description
1 polymer ?
#
loop_
_entity_poly.entity_id
_entity_poly.type
_entity_poly.pdbx_seq_one_letter_code
_entity_poly.pdbx_strand_id
1 'polypeptide(L)'
;MQRRSESHNVADSLLLELFLQQLPPNVQSILASIQPLTAQKASEVADRILEVTPAQVSAASKYSSANSDNCSESELLKELKFLRQEVKELRRSRSFSRNRFNSRNRGKSPKPTASNLCWYHYKFAAKARKCIQPCSFQGNLNGQE
;
A
#
# COMPACT_ATOMS: atom_id res chain seq x y z
N MET A 1 -13.51 0.07 47.46
CA MET A 1 -14.38 0.52 46.36
C MET A 1 -15.50 -0.50 46.20
N GLN A 2 -16.59 -0.36 46.95
CA GLN A 2 -17.78 -1.22 46.81
C GLN A 2 -18.73 -0.55 45.82
N ARG A 3 -18.85 -1.09 44.61
CA ARG A 3 -19.96 -0.73 43.71
C ARG A 3 -21.20 -1.44 44.26
N ARG A 4 -22.15 -0.67 44.79
CA ARG A 4 -23.49 -1.17 45.09
C ARG A 4 -24.16 -1.47 43.75
N SER A 5 -24.42 -2.74 43.45
CA SER A 5 -25.37 -3.12 42.41
C SER A 5 -26.76 -2.88 42.97
N GLU A 6 -27.36 -1.74 42.65
CA GLU A 6 -28.78 -1.52 42.90
C GLU A 6 -29.55 -2.53 42.05
N SER A 7 -30.31 -3.42 42.71
CA SER A 7 -31.15 -4.42 42.06
C SER A 7 -32.39 -3.70 41.50
N HIS A 8 -32.26 -3.15 40.29
CA HIS A 8 -33.41 -2.64 39.56
C HIS A 8 -34.30 -3.84 39.20
N ASN A 9 -35.53 -3.85 39.74
CA ASN A 9 -36.55 -4.81 39.35
C ASN A 9 -37.04 -4.45 37.94
N VAL A 10 -36.41 -5.06 36.92
CA VAL A 10 -36.86 -4.95 35.53
C VAL A 10 -37.94 -5.99 35.28
N ALA A 11 -39.02 -5.63 34.59
CA ALA A 11 -40.06 -6.56 34.22
C ALA A 11 -39.52 -7.65 33.26
N ASP A 12 -39.83 -8.92 33.55
CA ASP A 12 -39.38 -10.06 32.73
C ASP A 12 -39.84 -9.98 31.28
N SER A 13 -41.00 -9.36 31.02
CA SER A 13 -41.51 -9.12 29.67
C SER A 13 -40.62 -8.18 28.87
N LEU A 14 -40.10 -7.13 29.49
CA LEU A 14 -39.18 -6.16 28.88
C LEU A 14 -37.83 -6.83 28.58
N LEU A 15 -37.30 -7.60 29.54
CA LEU A 15 -36.06 -8.37 29.34
C LEU A 15 -36.19 -9.35 28.18
N LEU A 16 -37.31 -10.04 28.08
CA LEU A 16 -37.59 -10.93 26.96
C LEU A 16 -37.66 -10.20 25.63
N GLU A 17 -38.34 -9.06 25.57
CA GLU A 17 -38.45 -8.27 24.34
C GLU A 17 -37.08 -7.77 23.87
N LEU A 18 -36.29 -7.17 24.76
CA LEU A 18 -34.93 -6.71 24.44
C LEU A 18 -34.02 -7.87 24.04
N PHE A 19 -34.13 -9.00 24.73
CA PHE A 19 -33.35 -10.20 24.44
C PHE A 19 -33.67 -10.75 23.04
N LEU A 20 -34.94 -10.85 22.69
CA LEU A 20 -35.36 -11.29 21.35
C LEU A 20 -34.87 -10.33 20.27
N GLN A 21 -34.94 -9.00 20.49
CA GLN A 21 -34.46 -7.99 19.53
C GLN A 21 -32.97 -8.11 19.20
N GLN A 22 -32.14 -8.59 20.13
CA GLN A 22 -30.68 -8.75 19.94
C GLN A 22 -30.30 -10.07 19.26
N LEU A 23 -31.23 -11.02 19.13
CA LEU A 23 -30.95 -12.33 18.56
C LEU A 23 -31.13 -12.37 17.04
N PRO A 24 -30.32 -13.18 16.32
CA PRO A 24 -30.54 -13.48 14.91
C PRO A 24 -31.93 -14.06 14.63
N PRO A 25 -32.51 -13.81 13.44
CA PRO A 25 -33.90 -14.20 13.11
C PRO A 25 -34.13 -15.71 13.14
N ASN A 26 -33.11 -16.51 12.83
CA ASN A 26 -33.15 -17.97 12.95
C ASN A 26 -33.35 -18.42 14.40
N VAL A 27 -32.74 -17.73 15.37
CA VAL A 27 -32.90 -18.04 16.80
C VAL A 27 -34.27 -17.55 17.28
N GLN A 28 -34.71 -16.36 16.88
CA GLN A 28 -36.04 -15.83 17.22
C GLN A 28 -37.17 -16.75 16.75
N SER A 29 -37.10 -17.27 15.52
CA SER A 29 -38.10 -18.19 14.98
C SER A 29 -38.23 -19.49 15.79
N ILE A 30 -37.12 -19.99 16.35
CA ILE A 30 -37.12 -21.20 17.18
C ILE A 30 -37.72 -20.86 18.56
N LEU A 31 -37.32 -19.75 19.17
CA LEU A 31 -37.85 -19.31 20.46
C LEU A 31 -39.37 -19.06 20.41
N ALA A 32 -39.90 -18.53 19.30
CA ALA A 32 -41.33 -18.29 19.10
C ALA A 32 -42.19 -19.57 19.16
N SER A 33 -41.60 -20.75 18.93
CA SER A 33 -42.28 -22.04 19.01
C SER A 33 -42.36 -22.63 20.43
N ILE A 34 -41.67 -22.03 21.41
CA ILE A 34 -41.53 -22.57 22.76
C ILE A 34 -42.41 -21.78 23.73
N GLN A 35 -43.41 -22.44 24.33
CA GLN A 35 -44.30 -21.84 25.33
C GLN A 35 -44.38 -22.71 26.60
N PRO A 36 -44.35 -22.14 27.82
CA PRO A 36 -44.17 -20.73 28.17
C PRO A 36 -42.69 -20.29 28.14
N LEU A 37 -42.45 -19.11 27.56
CA LEU A 37 -41.14 -18.49 27.45
C LEU A 37 -40.89 -17.53 28.64
N THR A 38 -39.82 -17.77 29.39
CA THR A 38 -39.31 -16.89 30.45
C THR A 38 -37.90 -16.42 30.07
N ALA A 39 -37.46 -15.25 30.54
CA ALA A 39 -36.14 -14.69 30.18
C ALA A 39 -34.98 -15.70 30.36
N GLN A 40 -34.95 -16.43 31.47
CA GLN A 40 -33.93 -17.45 31.75
C GLN A 40 -33.97 -18.64 30.77
N LYS A 41 -35.16 -19.13 30.43
CA LYS A 41 -35.32 -20.23 29.47
C LYS A 41 -34.96 -19.78 28.05
N ALA A 42 -35.30 -18.54 27.69
CA ALA A 42 -34.94 -17.98 26.39
C ALA A 42 -33.42 -17.91 26.23
N SER A 43 -32.68 -17.48 27.27
CA SER A 43 -31.22 -17.45 27.23
C SER A 43 -30.61 -18.86 27.14
N GLU A 44 -31.08 -19.80 27.94
CA GLU A 44 -30.57 -21.18 27.92
C GLU A 44 -30.76 -21.84 26.54
N VAL A 45 -31.92 -21.64 25.92
CA VAL A 45 -32.21 -22.20 24.59
C VAL A 45 -31.41 -21.48 23.50
N ALA A 46 -31.27 -20.16 23.58
CA ALA A 46 -30.46 -19.39 22.64
C ALA A 46 -28.99 -19.84 22.65
N ASP A 47 -28.40 -20.02 23.84
CA ASP A 47 -27.02 -20.48 23.99
C ASP A 47 -26.83 -21.85 23.34
N ARG A 48 -27.73 -22.82 23.61
CA ARG A 48 -27.69 -24.14 22.97
C ARG A 48 -27.83 -24.09 21.45
N ILE A 49 -28.70 -23.22 20.94
CA ILE A 49 -28.85 -23.03 19.48
C ILE A 49 -27.53 -22.52 18.90
N LEU A 50 -26.90 -21.52 19.54
CA LEU A 50 -25.64 -20.94 19.09
C LEU A 50 -24.45 -21.92 19.19
N GLU A 51 -24.46 -22.84 20.14
CA GLU A 51 -23.45 -23.91 20.24
C GLU A 51 -23.57 -24.96 19.12
N VAL A 52 -24.80 -25.35 18.75
CA VAL A 52 -25.05 -26.42 17.78
C VAL A 52 -25.12 -25.89 16.34
N THR A 53 -25.53 -24.64 16.16
CA THR A 53 -25.50 -24.02 14.84
C THR A 53 -24.06 -23.65 14.50
N PRO A 54 -23.44 -24.25 13.47
CA PRO A 54 -22.16 -23.75 13.00
C PRO A 54 -22.36 -22.28 12.65
N ALA A 55 -21.40 -21.42 13.00
CA ALA A 55 -21.44 -19.99 12.73
C ALA A 55 -21.63 -19.77 11.22
N GLN A 56 -22.90 -19.76 10.79
CA GLN A 56 -23.32 -19.13 9.57
C GLN A 56 -23.16 -17.66 9.91
N VAL A 57 -21.96 -17.14 9.69
CA VAL A 57 -21.71 -15.72 9.65
C VAL A 57 -22.65 -15.21 8.57
N SER A 58 -23.86 -14.87 8.98
CA SER A 58 -24.69 -13.93 8.27
C SER A 58 -23.84 -12.68 8.34
N ALA A 59 -22.98 -12.49 7.35
CA ALA A 59 -22.36 -11.21 7.07
C ALA A 59 -23.50 -10.23 7.25
N ALA A 60 -23.44 -9.42 8.32
CA ALA A 60 -24.52 -8.57 8.71
C ALA A 60 -25.01 -7.91 7.43
N SER A 61 -26.20 -8.32 7.00
CA SER A 61 -26.85 -7.75 5.84
C SER A 61 -27.05 -6.31 6.25
N LYS A 62 -26.11 -5.47 5.84
CA LYS A 62 -26.35 -4.06 5.63
C LYS A 62 -27.53 -4.07 4.68
N TYR A 63 -28.72 -3.90 5.26
CA TYR A 63 -29.95 -3.87 4.51
C TYR A 63 -29.78 -2.87 3.37
N SER A 64 -30.06 -3.36 2.17
CA SER A 64 -30.36 -2.59 0.96
C SER A 64 -29.16 -2.03 0.18
N SER A 65 -28.53 -2.86 -0.65
CA SER A 65 -28.81 -2.87 -2.10
C SER A 65 -27.84 -3.81 -2.82
N ALA A 66 -28.36 -4.98 -3.22
CA ALA A 66 -27.75 -5.79 -4.26
C ALA A 66 -27.71 -4.97 -5.56
N ASN A 67 -26.59 -4.26 -5.79
CA ASN A 67 -26.01 -3.87 -7.09
C ASN A 67 -24.93 -2.76 -7.01
N SER A 68 -24.48 -2.31 -5.83
CA SER A 68 -23.53 -1.17 -5.75
C SER A 68 -22.12 -1.47 -5.24
N ASP A 69 -21.87 -2.55 -4.50
CA ASP A 69 -20.58 -2.72 -3.80
C ASP A 69 -19.49 -3.46 -4.59
N ASN A 70 -19.84 -4.16 -5.67
CA ASN A 70 -18.84 -4.63 -6.63
C ASN A 70 -18.28 -3.49 -7.50
N CYS A 71 -18.99 -2.35 -7.59
CA CYS A 71 -18.53 -1.20 -8.37
C CYS A 71 -17.43 -0.47 -7.61
N SER A 72 -17.62 -0.20 -6.32
CA SER A 72 -16.66 0.52 -5.48
C SER A 72 -15.37 -0.28 -5.23
N GLU A 73 -15.44 -1.58 -4.96
CA GLU A 73 -14.25 -2.42 -4.85
C GLU A 73 -13.53 -2.56 -6.20
N SER A 74 -14.28 -2.69 -7.30
CA SER A 74 -13.71 -2.69 -8.65
C SER A 74 -13.07 -1.35 -9.02
N GLU A 75 -13.66 -0.23 -8.60
CA GLU A 75 -13.15 1.12 -8.84
C GLU A 75 -11.89 1.39 -8.01
N LEU A 76 -11.87 0.99 -6.74
CA LEU A 76 -10.67 1.03 -5.90
C LEU A 76 -9.53 0.17 -6.48
N LEU A 77 -9.86 -1.02 -7.00
CA LEU A 77 -8.87 -1.89 -7.65
C LEU A 77 -8.37 -1.31 -8.99
N LYS A 78 -9.24 -0.61 -9.74
CA LYS A 78 -8.84 0.12 -10.96
C LYS A 78 -7.93 1.28 -10.62
N GLU A 79 -8.27 2.06 -9.60
CA GLU A 79 -7.48 3.20 -9.14
C GLU A 79 -6.11 2.74 -8.62
N LEU A 80 -6.07 1.65 -7.84
CA LEU A 80 -4.82 1.03 -7.41
C LEU A 80 -3.96 0.56 -8.58
N LYS A 81 -4.56 -0.02 -9.63
CA LYS A 81 -3.82 -0.41 -10.84
C LYS A 81 -3.29 0.80 -11.60
N PHE A 82 -4.10 1.84 -11.74
CA PHE A 82 -3.73 3.10 -12.39
C PHE A 82 -2.55 3.77 -11.67
N LEU A 83 -2.66 3.97 -10.36
CA LEU A 83 -1.60 4.56 -9.53
C LEU A 83 -0.31 3.73 -9.57
N ARG A 84 -0.40 2.39 -9.54
CA ARG A 84 0.78 1.51 -9.70
C ARG A 84 1.45 1.69 -11.06
N GLN A 85 0.68 1.88 -12.12
CA GLN A 85 1.20 2.12 -13.46
C GLN A 85 1.87 3.49 -13.56
N GLU A 86 1.23 4.54 -13.07
CA GLU A 86 1.77 5.91 -13.08
C GLU A 86 3.11 5.98 -12.32
N VAL A 87 3.19 5.36 -11.13
CA VAL A 87 4.44 5.27 -10.36
C VAL A 87 5.53 4.52 -11.13
N LYS A 88 5.18 3.45 -11.87
CA LYS A 88 6.13 2.70 -12.70
C LYS A 88 6.68 3.57 -13.84
N GLU A 89 5.83 4.37 -14.48
CA GLU A 89 6.21 5.28 -15.57
C GLU A 89 7.09 6.42 -15.08
N LEU A 90 6.75 7.03 -13.93
CA LEU A 90 7.58 8.06 -13.28
C LEU A 90 8.96 7.54 -12.88
N ARG A 91 9.05 6.29 -12.40
CA ARG A 91 10.35 5.65 -12.10
C ARG A 91 11.18 5.42 -13.37
N ARG A 92 10.55 5.01 -14.48
CA ARG A 92 11.22 4.82 -15.78
C ARG A 92 11.70 6.14 -16.37
N SER A 93 10.90 7.20 -16.35
CA SER A 93 11.28 8.51 -16.89
C SER A 93 12.46 9.13 -16.13
N ARG A 94 12.48 9.03 -14.80
CA ARG A 94 13.61 9.46 -13.97
C ARG A 94 14.90 8.68 -14.28
N SER A 95 14.78 7.38 -14.53
CA SER A 95 15.93 6.53 -14.90
C SER A 95 16.47 6.88 -16.29
N PHE A 96 15.58 7.17 -17.25
CA PHE A 96 15.97 7.56 -18.61
C PHE A 96 16.63 8.95 -18.63
N SER A 97 16.11 9.91 -17.86
CA SER A 97 16.68 11.26 -17.76
C SER A 97 18.11 11.24 -17.19
N ARG A 98 18.37 10.45 -16.14
CA ARG A 98 19.73 10.29 -15.59
C ARG A 98 20.71 9.63 -16.58
N ASN A 99 20.26 8.66 -17.36
CA ASN A 99 21.14 8.00 -18.35
C ASN A 99 21.40 8.86 -19.59
N ARG A 100 20.46 9.74 -19.99
CA ARG A 100 20.66 10.61 -21.15
C ARG A 100 21.69 11.71 -20.91
N PHE A 101 21.76 12.26 -19.70
CA PHE A 101 22.76 13.29 -19.37
C PHE A 101 24.18 12.76 -19.16
N ASN A 102 24.34 11.46 -18.87
CA ASN A 102 25.66 10.85 -18.70
C ASN A 102 26.21 10.18 -19.98
N SER A 103 25.40 10.09 -21.04
CA SER A 103 25.87 9.79 -22.39
C SER A 103 26.39 11.06 -23.08
N ARG A 104 27.23 11.84 -22.38
CA ARG A 104 28.26 12.58 -23.10
C ARG A 104 29.13 11.49 -23.70
N ASN A 105 28.83 11.16 -24.96
CA ASN A 105 29.76 10.50 -25.87
C ASN A 105 31.15 11.02 -25.54
N ARG A 106 31.92 10.23 -24.77
CA ARG A 106 33.37 10.35 -24.74
C ARG A 106 33.78 9.93 -26.14
N GLY A 107 33.58 10.84 -27.09
CA GLY A 107 34.05 10.71 -28.45
C GLY A 107 35.51 10.31 -28.32
N LYS A 108 35.85 9.22 -29.02
CA LYS A 108 37.22 8.70 -29.18
C LYS A 108 38.21 9.83 -28.94
N SER A 109 39.01 9.73 -27.88
CA SER A 109 40.17 10.59 -27.72
C SER A 109 40.86 10.66 -29.08
N PRO A 110 41.11 11.84 -29.66
CA PRO A 110 41.80 11.98 -30.92
C PRO A 110 43.02 11.06 -30.89
N LYS A 111 43.08 10.09 -31.82
CA LYS A 111 44.28 9.28 -32.00
C LYS A 111 45.44 10.25 -32.20
N PRO A 112 46.64 9.99 -31.66
CA PRO A 112 47.78 10.86 -31.89
C PRO A 112 47.94 11.01 -33.40
N THR A 113 47.70 12.22 -33.91
CA THR A 113 48.09 12.57 -35.26
C THR A 113 49.61 12.44 -35.37
N ALA A 114 50.16 12.37 -36.57
CA ALA A 114 51.59 12.11 -36.81
C ALA A 114 52.58 13.03 -36.03
N SER A 115 52.11 14.14 -35.46
CA SER A 115 52.79 14.89 -34.42
C SER A 115 52.52 14.26 -33.04
N ASN A 116 53.55 13.68 -32.41
CA ASN A 116 53.54 13.06 -31.07
C ASN A 116 53.14 14.03 -29.92
N LEU A 117 51.99 14.67 -30.02
CA LEU A 117 51.48 15.68 -29.10
C LEU A 117 50.40 15.07 -28.21
N CYS A 118 50.45 15.35 -26.90
CA CYS A 118 49.41 14.93 -25.98
C CYS A 118 48.11 15.71 -26.21
N TRP A 119 46.98 15.17 -25.73
CA TRP A 119 45.66 15.78 -25.92
C TRP A 119 45.59 17.27 -25.51
N TYR A 120 46.30 17.65 -24.44
CA TYR A 120 46.34 19.03 -23.98
C TYR A 120 47.04 19.96 -24.98
N HIS A 121 48.18 19.57 -25.54
CA HIS A 121 48.88 20.36 -26.58
C HIS A 121 48.18 20.29 -27.93
N TYR A 122 47.49 19.19 -28.24
CA TYR A 122 46.63 19.12 -29.43
C TYR A 122 45.46 20.12 -29.36
N LYS A 123 44.84 20.25 -28.19
CA LYS A 123 43.66 21.11 -28.00
C LYS A 123 43.99 22.58 -27.70
N PHE A 124 45.06 22.83 -26.95
CA PHE A 124 45.39 24.16 -26.40
C PHE A 124 46.74 24.71 -26.87
N ALA A 125 47.54 23.94 -27.62
CA ALA A 125 48.89 24.32 -28.07
C ALA A 125 49.73 24.89 -26.92
N ALA A 126 50.48 25.98 -27.15
CA ALA A 126 51.34 26.62 -26.14
C ALA A 126 50.61 27.13 -24.88
N LYS A 127 49.27 27.16 -24.86
CA LYS A 127 48.47 27.56 -23.70
C LYS A 127 48.14 26.37 -22.77
N ALA A 128 48.59 25.17 -23.08
CA ALA A 128 48.39 23.99 -22.25
C ALA A 128 49.16 24.14 -20.92
N ARG A 129 48.44 23.99 -19.80
CA ARG A 129 49.03 24.02 -18.45
C ARG A 129 49.49 22.65 -17.95
N LYS A 130 49.12 21.59 -18.67
CA LYS A 130 49.41 20.21 -18.32
C LYS A 130 49.93 19.49 -19.55
N CYS A 131 50.98 18.71 -19.36
CA CYS A 131 51.57 17.87 -20.39
C CYS A 131 51.60 16.41 -19.91
N ILE A 132 51.28 15.48 -20.81
CA ILE A 132 51.43 14.04 -20.57
C ILE A 132 52.54 13.52 -21.49
N GLN A 133 53.57 12.91 -20.92
CA GLN A 133 54.66 12.28 -21.69
C GLN A 133 54.23 10.92 -22.26
N PRO A 134 54.73 10.50 -23.42
CA PRO A 134 55.69 11.21 -24.28
C PRO A 134 55.01 12.28 -25.16
N CYS A 135 55.46 13.53 -25.06
CA CYS A 135 54.95 14.64 -25.87
C CYS A 135 56.08 15.45 -26.49
N SER A 136 56.09 15.56 -27.82
CA SER A 136 57.09 16.29 -28.60
C SER A 136 56.88 17.81 -28.63
N PHE A 137 56.15 18.38 -27.66
CA PHE A 137 55.94 19.82 -27.57
C PHE A 137 57.10 20.46 -26.78
N GLN A 138 57.93 21.24 -27.46
CA GLN A 138 59.01 22.04 -26.85
C GLN A 138 58.40 23.22 -26.09
N GLY A 139 58.46 23.18 -24.75
CA GLY A 139 57.92 24.25 -23.90
C GLY A 139 57.31 23.81 -22.57
N ASN A 140 57.47 22.54 -22.17
CA ASN A 140 57.00 22.04 -20.87
C ASN A 140 57.81 22.66 -19.72
N LEU A 141 57.45 23.87 -19.31
CA LEU A 141 57.73 24.30 -17.95
C LEU A 141 56.82 23.44 -17.06
N ASN A 142 57.44 22.42 -16.48
CA ASN A 142 56.82 21.50 -15.54
C ASN A 142 56.10 22.30 -14.45
N GLY A 143 54.77 22.39 -14.54
CA GLY A 143 53.94 22.77 -13.40
C GLY A 143 53.94 21.63 -12.39
N GLN A 144 55.04 21.51 -11.64
CA GLN A 144 55.09 20.82 -10.36
C GLN A 144 54.91 21.87 -9.26
N GLU A 145 53.66 22.20 -8.97
CA GLU A 145 53.18 22.56 -7.63
C GLU A 145 51.75 22.00 -7.46
#